data_AF-A0ABD6DCE4-F1
#
_entry.id   AF-A0ABD6DCE4-F1
#
_cell.length_a   1.000
_cell.length_b   1.000
_cell.length_c   1.000
_cell.angle_alpha   90.00
_cell.angle_beta   90.00
_cell.angle_gamma   90.00
#
_symmetry.space_group_name_H-M   'P 1'
#
loop_
_entity.id
_entity.type
_entity.pdbx_description
1 polymer ?
#
loop_
_entity_poly.entity_id
_entity_poly.type
_entity_poly.pdbx_seq_one_letter_code
_entity_poly.pdbx_strand_id
1 'polypeptide(L)'
;MEFALLGWPVDEPRLRLDYRRFSYAGKFVTGNTGIAVVRGEPPAGHREPSADHESTGDSLPPLPDGLDADEFVDGILAAVAFNADRTELDTLWIRYLTVRNDLRGSGLALGPRLAAFISDCAATAGYETVRIAVNNVFSYHALYKAGFAFTTRETGIAELILERPADERAEVTTARYHRGLDRFRERKGLSAAEREFLVAHEGAEPPGAVAPPAPEAVDSGVSNPQRPSE
;
A
#
# COMPACT_ATOMS: atom_id res chain seq x y z
N MET A 1 3.03 15.25 6.37
CA MET A 1 2.82 13.84 5.98
C MET A 1 3.81 13.01 6.75
N GLU A 2 3.32 12.03 7.50
CA GLU A 2 4.07 11.23 8.46
C GLU A 2 3.89 9.74 8.15
N PHE A 3 4.94 8.94 8.29
CA PHE A 3 4.89 7.48 8.17
C PHE A 3 4.94 6.89 9.58
N ALA A 4 3.93 6.11 9.94
CA ALA A 4 3.78 5.60 11.29
C ALA A 4 3.46 4.11 11.30
N LEU A 5 4.11 3.36 12.19
CA LEU A 5 3.76 1.98 12.51
C LEU A 5 2.78 2.00 13.70
N LEU A 6 1.54 1.59 13.48
CA LEU A 6 0.48 1.59 14.49
C LEU A 6 0.57 0.39 15.43
N GLY A 7 1.23 -0.68 15.01
CA GLY A 7 1.44 -1.88 15.81
C GLY A 7 1.83 -3.08 14.98
N TRP A 8 2.46 -4.06 15.62
CA TRP A 8 2.73 -5.39 15.09
C TRP A 8 1.47 -6.27 15.23
N PRO A 9 1.43 -7.48 14.60
CA PRO A 9 0.27 -8.36 14.73
C PRO A 9 -0.14 -8.69 16.18
N VAL A 10 0.82 -8.75 17.10
CA VAL A 10 0.57 -9.03 18.53
C VAL A 10 -0.16 -7.88 19.25
N ASP A 11 -0.04 -6.65 18.73
CA ASP A 11 -0.71 -5.47 19.28
C ASP A 11 -2.18 -5.37 18.79
N GLU A 12 -2.59 -6.28 17.90
CA GLU A 12 -3.92 -6.34 17.28
C GLU A 12 -4.46 -4.98 16.78
N PRO A 13 -3.67 -4.17 16.05
CA PRO A 13 -4.12 -2.84 15.63
C PRO A 13 -5.33 -2.95 14.69
N ARG A 14 -6.23 -1.97 14.79
CA ARG A 14 -7.43 -1.84 13.95
C ARG A 14 -7.52 -0.42 13.41
N LEU A 15 -7.87 -0.31 12.13
CA LEU A 15 -8.01 0.96 11.44
C LEU A 15 -9.24 0.91 10.53
N ARG A 16 -10.24 1.75 10.84
CA ARG A 16 -11.47 1.82 10.06
C ARG A 16 -11.33 2.88 8.95
N LEU A 17 -10.82 2.46 7.80
CA LEU A 17 -10.70 3.30 6.61
C LEU A 17 -12.06 3.51 5.93
N ASP A 18 -12.29 4.69 5.38
CA ASP A 18 -13.45 4.94 4.51
C ASP A 18 -13.34 4.10 3.22
N TYR A 19 -14.24 3.11 3.08
CA TYR A 19 -14.25 2.19 1.95
C TYR A 19 -14.51 2.87 0.60
N ARG A 20 -15.10 4.08 0.61
CA ARG A 20 -15.32 4.88 -0.60
C ARG A 20 -14.01 5.49 -1.09
N ARG A 21 -13.05 5.73 -0.18
CA ARG A 21 -11.74 6.34 -0.46
C ARG A 21 -10.61 5.32 -0.59
N PHE A 22 -10.77 4.12 -0.02
CA PHE A 22 -9.71 3.11 0.02
C PHE A 22 -10.20 1.75 -0.45
N SER A 23 -9.43 1.14 -1.35
CA SER A 23 -9.54 -0.30 -1.61
C SER A 23 -9.10 -1.07 -0.37
N TYR A 24 -9.69 -2.26 -0.17
CA TYR A 24 -9.38 -3.16 0.95
C TYR A 24 -9.66 -2.61 2.35
N ALA A 25 -10.44 -1.53 2.51
CA ALA A 25 -10.71 -0.91 3.81
C ALA A 25 -11.13 -1.92 4.90
N GLY A 26 -12.02 -2.86 4.58
CA GLY A 26 -12.46 -3.92 5.51
C GLY A 26 -11.38 -4.93 5.93
N LYS A 27 -10.17 -4.88 5.35
CA LYS A 27 -9.03 -5.73 5.73
C LYS A 27 -8.18 -5.15 6.85
N PHE A 28 -8.42 -3.90 7.23
CA PHE A 28 -7.67 -3.20 8.28
C PHE A 28 -8.36 -3.25 9.65
N VAL A 29 -9.53 -3.89 9.75
CA VAL A 29 -10.32 -3.99 11.00
C VAL A 29 -10.23 -5.36 11.68
N THR A 30 -9.49 -6.31 11.13
CA THR A 30 -9.49 -7.72 11.57
C THR A 30 -8.71 -7.97 12.86
N GLY A 31 -7.66 -7.19 13.14
CA GLY A 31 -6.82 -7.30 14.35
C GLY A 31 -5.82 -8.46 14.36
N ASN A 32 -5.56 -9.11 13.21
CA ASN A 32 -4.62 -10.24 13.10
C ASN A 32 -3.37 -9.91 12.25
N THR A 33 -3.21 -8.63 11.92
CA THR A 33 -2.11 -8.07 11.12
C THR A 33 -1.58 -6.85 11.83
N GLY A 34 -0.28 -6.59 11.71
CA GLY A 34 0.27 -5.27 12.00
C GLY A 34 -0.21 -4.26 10.97
N ILE A 35 -0.21 -2.98 11.34
CA ILE A 35 -0.67 -1.88 10.48
C ILE A 35 0.34 -0.75 10.51
N ALA A 36 0.71 -0.25 9.34
CA ALA A 36 1.42 1.01 9.19
C ALA A 36 0.68 1.93 8.21
N VAL A 37 0.84 3.24 8.36
CA VAL A 37 0.09 4.25 7.62
C VAL A 37 0.96 5.40 7.16
N VAL A 38 0.45 6.13 6.16
CA VAL A 38 0.83 7.53 5.93
C VAL A 38 -0.32 8.40 6.40
N ARG A 39 -0.06 9.31 7.34
CA ARG A 39 -1.06 10.24 7.88
C ARG A 39 -0.69 11.71 7.69
N GLY A 40 -1.68 12.58 7.78
CA GLY A 40 -1.57 14.04 7.65
C GLY A 40 -2.32 14.57 6.42
N GLU A 41 -2.12 15.84 6.13
CA GLU A 41 -2.80 16.49 5.00
C GLU A 41 -2.09 16.23 3.67
N PRO A 42 -2.86 16.03 2.58
CA PRO A 42 -2.28 16.02 1.24
C PRO A 42 -1.77 17.43 0.86
N PRO A 43 -0.79 17.54 -0.05
CA PRO A 43 -0.34 18.83 -0.57
C PRO A 43 -1.50 19.66 -1.15
N ALA A 44 -1.36 20.99 -1.16
CA ALA A 44 -2.44 21.92 -1.54
C ALA A 44 -3.10 21.63 -2.90
N GLY A 45 -2.36 21.09 -3.88
CA GLY A 45 -2.90 20.69 -5.20
C GLY A 45 -3.74 19.40 -5.20
N HIS A 46 -3.83 18.72 -4.07
CA HIS A 46 -4.61 17.49 -3.84
C HIS A 46 -5.49 17.59 -2.58
N ARG A 47 -5.73 18.81 -2.08
CA ARG A 47 -6.70 19.05 -1.01
C ARG A 47 -8.10 19.04 -1.62
N GLU A 48 -9.05 18.44 -0.90
CA GLU A 48 -10.45 18.59 -1.27
C GLU A 48 -10.88 20.05 -1.04
N PRO A 49 -11.74 20.61 -1.91
CA PRO A 49 -12.33 21.91 -1.66
C PRO A 49 -13.09 21.89 -0.33
N SER A 50 -12.93 22.93 0.47
CA SER A 50 -13.73 23.10 1.70
C SER A 50 -15.22 23.07 1.38
N ALA A 51 -16.04 22.63 2.34
CA ALA A 51 -17.49 22.46 2.22
C ALA A 51 -18.27 23.73 1.80
N ASP A 52 -17.57 24.87 1.69
CA ASP A 52 -18.09 26.19 1.37
C ASP A 52 -18.06 26.48 -0.16
N HIS A 53 -17.52 25.56 -0.97
CA HIS A 53 -17.51 25.67 -2.43
C HIS A 53 -18.26 24.50 -3.07
N GLU A 54 -19.35 24.81 -3.78
CA GLU A 54 -20.07 23.90 -4.69
C GLU A 54 -19.10 23.40 -5.78
N SER A 55 -18.43 22.28 -5.51
CA SER A 55 -17.57 21.58 -6.47
C SER A 55 -18.37 20.52 -7.21
N THR A 56 -18.46 20.65 -8.53
CA THR A 56 -19.20 19.77 -9.44
C THR A 56 -18.36 18.59 -9.96
N GLY A 57 -17.46 18.02 -9.16
CA GLY A 57 -16.67 16.86 -9.59
C GLY A 57 -16.18 16.00 -8.43
N ASP A 58 -16.73 14.78 -8.33
CA ASP A 58 -16.31 13.67 -7.46
C ASP A 58 -16.63 13.78 -5.96
N SER A 59 -17.85 14.23 -5.62
CA SER A 59 -18.39 13.99 -4.28
C SER A 59 -18.54 12.48 -4.04
N LEU A 60 -17.95 11.99 -2.95
CA LEU A 60 -18.09 10.59 -2.53
C LEU A 60 -19.57 10.18 -2.52
N PRO A 61 -19.88 8.91 -2.87
CA PRO A 61 -21.24 8.41 -2.74
C PRO A 61 -21.72 8.59 -1.29
N PRO A 62 -23.01 8.93 -1.07
CA PRO A 62 -23.53 9.13 0.27
C PRO A 62 -23.36 7.86 1.12
N LEU A 63 -23.20 8.05 2.43
CA LEU A 63 -23.19 6.93 3.36
C LEU A 63 -24.59 6.29 3.42
N PRO A 64 -24.68 4.96 3.59
CA PRO A 64 -25.94 4.31 3.93
C PRO A 64 -26.53 4.87 5.23
N ASP A 65 -27.84 4.75 5.38
CA ASP A 65 -28.52 5.13 6.62
C ASP A 65 -27.94 4.39 7.83
N GLY A 66 -27.72 5.12 8.93
CA GLY A 66 -27.17 4.57 10.18
C GLY A 66 -25.65 4.40 10.20
N LEU A 67 -24.94 5.03 9.26
CA LEU A 67 -23.49 5.08 9.26
C LEU A 67 -22.99 6.52 9.19
N ASP A 68 -22.26 6.94 10.20
CA ASP A 68 -21.75 8.31 10.30
C ASP A 68 -20.30 8.41 9.81
N ALA A 69 -19.93 9.59 9.30
CA ALA A 69 -18.59 9.81 8.73
C ALA A 69 -17.47 9.75 9.78
N ASP A 70 -17.77 10.11 11.02
CA ASP A 70 -16.86 10.07 12.17
C ASP A 70 -16.54 8.65 12.65
N GLU A 71 -17.29 7.63 12.18
CA GLU A 71 -16.92 6.23 12.36
C GLU A 71 -15.65 5.83 11.61
N PHE A 72 -15.22 6.63 10.62
CA PHE A 72 -14.00 6.40 9.86
C PHE A 72 -12.84 7.27 10.36
N VAL A 73 -11.64 6.72 10.30
CA VAL A 73 -10.44 7.48 10.65
C VAL A 73 -10.08 8.43 9.52
N ASP A 74 -10.03 9.72 9.85
CA ASP A 74 -9.61 10.78 8.95
C ASP A 74 -8.08 10.96 8.88
N GLY A 75 -7.63 11.76 7.91
CA GLY A 75 -6.22 12.13 7.78
C GLY A 75 -5.29 10.99 7.35
N ILE A 76 -5.81 9.82 6.98
CA ILE A 76 -5.03 8.75 6.37
C ILE A 76 -4.92 8.99 4.85
N LEU A 77 -3.72 8.80 4.32
CA LEU A 77 -3.39 8.95 2.90
C LEU A 77 -3.03 7.60 2.25
N ALA A 78 -2.44 6.69 3.03
CA ALA A 78 -2.13 5.32 2.61
C ALA A 78 -2.05 4.41 3.84
N ALA A 79 -2.28 3.11 3.66
CA ALA A 79 -2.19 2.11 4.72
C ALA A 79 -1.65 0.78 4.19
N VAL A 80 -0.93 0.07 5.05
CA VAL A 80 -0.40 -1.27 4.80
C VAL A 80 -0.72 -2.19 5.98
N ALA A 81 -1.20 -3.40 5.68
CA ALA A 81 -1.43 -4.46 6.64
C ALA A 81 -0.46 -5.61 6.36
N PHE A 82 0.16 -6.16 7.40
CA PHE A 82 1.24 -7.14 7.26
C PHE A 82 1.26 -8.17 8.40
N ASN A 83 1.91 -9.31 8.19
CA ASN A 83 2.16 -10.31 9.24
C ASN A 83 3.33 -11.23 8.88
N ALA A 84 3.85 -11.99 9.85
CA ALA A 84 4.85 -13.01 9.58
C ALA A 84 4.32 -14.10 8.63
N ASP A 85 5.22 -14.70 7.84
CA ASP A 85 4.97 -15.98 7.20
C ASP A 85 4.74 -17.05 8.28
N ARG A 86 3.90 -18.06 7.98
CA ARG A 86 3.54 -19.12 8.93
C ARG A 86 4.59 -20.23 8.99
N THR A 87 5.45 -20.31 7.99
CA THR A 87 6.44 -21.36 7.77
C THR A 87 7.86 -20.82 7.77
N GLU A 88 8.07 -19.60 7.26
CA GLU A 88 9.38 -18.93 7.17
C GLU A 88 9.41 -17.76 8.18
N LEU A 89 9.80 -18.04 9.44
CA LEU A 89 9.66 -17.08 10.54
C LEU A 89 10.46 -15.78 10.35
N ASP A 90 11.48 -15.80 9.50
CA ASP A 90 12.32 -14.68 9.09
C ASP A 90 11.68 -13.80 7.99
N THR A 91 10.49 -14.16 7.51
CA THR A 91 9.83 -13.48 6.39
C THR A 91 8.58 -12.73 6.83
N LEU A 92 8.51 -11.44 6.47
CA LEU A 92 7.34 -10.59 6.62
C LEU A 92 6.51 -10.54 5.34
N TRP A 93 5.21 -10.81 5.43
CA TRP A 93 4.26 -10.59 4.34
C TRP A 93 3.56 -9.24 4.45
N ILE A 94 3.70 -8.42 3.42
CA ILE A 94 2.72 -7.35 3.15
C ILE A 94 1.48 -8.01 2.53
N ARG A 95 0.34 -7.91 3.22
CA ARG A 95 -0.93 -8.54 2.82
C ARG A 95 -1.79 -7.61 1.98
N TYR A 96 -1.91 -6.37 2.43
CA TYR A 96 -2.74 -5.36 1.79
C TYR A 96 -2.00 -4.04 1.82
N LEU A 97 -1.93 -3.37 0.68
CA LEU A 97 -1.41 -2.01 0.57
C LEU A 97 -2.42 -1.19 -0.21
N THR A 98 -2.83 -0.06 0.36
CA THR A 98 -3.84 0.82 -0.23
C THR A 98 -3.40 2.28 -0.12
N VAL A 99 -3.76 3.06 -1.14
CA VAL A 99 -3.56 4.51 -1.19
C VAL A 99 -4.93 5.12 -1.46
N ARG A 100 -5.18 6.29 -0.86
CA ARG A 100 -6.43 7.04 -1.05
C ARG A 100 -6.65 7.29 -2.54
N ASN A 101 -7.87 7.04 -3.02
CA ASN A 101 -8.17 6.95 -4.45
C ASN A 101 -7.71 8.17 -5.25
N ASP A 102 -7.97 9.37 -4.74
CA ASP A 102 -7.60 10.68 -5.31
C ASP A 102 -6.09 10.95 -5.35
N LEU A 103 -5.30 10.22 -4.55
CA LEU A 103 -3.85 10.35 -4.49
C LEU A 103 -3.12 9.28 -5.31
N ARG A 104 -3.83 8.32 -5.90
CA ARG A 104 -3.23 7.31 -6.77
C ARG A 104 -2.71 7.97 -8.04
N GLY A 105 -1.45 7.71 -8.38
CA GLY A 105 -0.83 8.29 -9.57
C GLY A 105 -0.46 9.78 -9.44
N SER A 106 -0.68 10.43 -8.29
CA SER A 106 -0.34 11.85 -8.03
C SER A 106 1.15 12.21 -8.12
N GLY A 107 2.03 11.22 -8.30
CA GLY A 107 3.49 11.41 -8.23
C GLY A 107 4.07 11.39 -6.82
N LEU A 108 3.25 11.41 -5.76
CA LEU A 108 3.71 11.38 -4.36
C LEU A 108 4.35 10.05 -3.93
N ALA A 109 4.14 8.99 -4.73
CA ALA A 109 4.65 7.64 -4.49
C ALA A 109 4.36 7.09 -3.08
N LEU A 110 3.18 7.40 -2.52
CA LEU A 110 2.81 7.00 -1.16
C LEU A 110 2.89 5.49 -0.93
N GLY A 111 2.38 4.70 -1.88
CA GLY A 111 2.46 3.24 -1.82
C GLY A 111 3.90 2.71 -1.77
N PRO A 112 4.75 3.03 -2.77
CA PRO A 112 6.16 2.63 -2.76
C PRO A 112 6.93 3.08 -1.50
N ARG A 113 6.71 4.32 -1.05
CA ARG A 113 7.37 4.85 0.14
C ARG A 113 6.92 4.14 1.42
N LEU A 114 5.64 3.79 1.52
CA LEU A 114 5.11 3.04 2.66
C LEU A 114 5.62 1.60 2.67
N ALA A 115 5.74 0.97 1.50
CA ALA A 115 6.35 -0.35 1.35
C ALA A 115 7.84 -0.33 1.74
N ALA A 116 8.59 0.71 1.37
CA ALA A 116 9.98 0.87 1.80
C ALA A 116 10.08 1.10 3.33
N PHE A 117 9.22 1.95 3.89
CA PHE A 117 9.16 2.21 5.33
C PHE A 117 8.91 0.93 6.14
N ILE A 118 7.91 0.12 5.75
CA ILE A 118 7.63 -1.11 6.50
C ILE A 118 8.74 -2.15 6.34
N SER A 119 9.50 -2.13 5.23
CA SER A 119 10.70 -2.97 5.10
C SER A 119 11.80 -2.58 6.09
N ASP A 120 12.05 -1.29 6.30
CA ASP A 120 13.04 -0.82 7.28
C ASP A 120 12.60 -1.17 8.72
N CYS A 121 11.29 -1.06 9.01
CA CYS A 121 10.72 -1.54 10.28
C CYS A 121 10.90 -3.06 10.43
N ALA A 122 10.71 -3.83 9.36
CA ALA A 122 10.89 -5.29 9.36
C ALA A 122 12.34 -5.66 9.68
N ALA A 123 13.32 -4.99 9.07
CA ALA A 123 14.74 -5.19 9.34
C ALA A 123 15.07 -4.90 10.82
N THR A 124 14.55 -3.79 11.35
CA THR A 124 14.72 -3.42 12.77
C THR A 124 14.12 -4.46 13.72
N ALA A 125 13.02 -5.09 13.31
CA ALA A 125 12.37 -6.17 14.07
C ALA A 125 13.02 -7.56 13.88
N GLY A 126 14.07 -7.67 13.06
CA GLY A 126 14.82 -8.91 12.85
C GLY A 126 14.30 -9.81 11.74
N TYR A 127 13.41 -9.33 10.88
CA TYR A 127 13.05 -10.05 9.64
C TYR A 127 14.17 -9.92 8.63
N GLU A 128 14.46 -11.00 7.90
CA GLU A 128 15.47 -11.02 6.83
C GLU A 128 14.85 -10.70 5.48
N THR A 129 13.60 -11.12 5.24
CA THR A 129 12.93 -10.99 3.94
C THR A 129 11.58 -10.31 4.08
N VAL A 130 11.24 -9.44 3.12
CA VAL A 130 9.90 -8.89 2.97
C VAL A 130 9.30 -9.34 1.64
N ARG A 131 8.07 -9.83 1.69
CA ARG A 131 7.37 -10.49 0.59
C ARG A 131 5.99 -9.88 0.37
N ILE A 132 5.57 -9.81 -0.88
CA ILE A 132 4.25 -9.36 -1.29
C ILE A 132 3.79 -10.09 -2.55
N ALA A 133 2.50 -10.41 -2.64
CA ALA A 133 1.86 -10.90 -3.86
C ALA A 133 1.02 -9.79 -4.47
N VAL A 134 1.17 -9.54 -5.78
CA VAL A 134 0.45 -8.47 -6.50
C VAL A 134 -0.30 -9.01 -7.70
N ASN A 135 -1.51 -8.50 -7.94
CA ASN A 135 -2.39 -8.99 -8.99
C ASN A 135 -2.60 -8.02 -10.16
N ASN A 136 -2.00 -6.82 -10.10
CA ASN A 136 -2.13 -5.81 -11.15
C ASN A 136 -0.77 -5.16 -11.46
N VAL A 137 -0.66 -4.61 -12.68
CA VAL A 137 0.60 -4.08 -13.20
C VAL A 137 1.07 -2.81 -12.48
N PHE A 138 0.14 -2.00 -11.95
CA PHE A 138 0.48 -0.76 -11.25
C PHE A 138 1.13 -1.06 -9.89
N SER A 139 0.58 -2.01 -9.14
CA SER A 139 1.20 -2.53 -7.91
C SER A 139 2.56 -3.15 -8.22
N TYR A 140 2.66 -3.98 -9.26
CA TYR A 140 3.94 -4.56 -9.68
C TYR A 140 5.02 -3.51 -9.91
N HIS A 141 4.73 -2.50 -10.72
CA HIS A 141 5.66 -1.40 -10.99
C HIS A 141 5.95 -0.56 -9.75
N ALA A 142 4.95 -0.32 -8.90
CA ALA A 142 5.11 0.40 -7.64
C ALA A 142 6.04 -0.33 -6.66
N LEU A 143 6.02 -1.66 -6.61
CA LEU A 143 6.87 -2.44 -5.71
C LEU A 143 8.33 -2.46 -6.19
N TYR A 144 8.59 -2.39 -7.50
CA TYR A 144 9.96 -2.13 -8.00
C TYR A 144 10.50 -0.77 -7.53
N LYS A 145 9.65 0.27 -7.49
CA LYS A 145 10.04 1.55 -6.88
C LYS A 145 10.38 1.40 -5.40
N ALA A 146 9.75 0.48 -4.68
CA ALA A 146 10.05 0.19 -3.27
C ALA A 146 11.28 -0.72 -3.07
N GLY A 147 11.99 -1.09 -4.14
CA GLY A 147 13.17 -1.96 -4.07
C GLY A 147 12.88 -3.45 -4.04
N PHE A 148 11.66 -3.88 -4.36
CA PHE A 148 11.32 -5.29 -4.52
C PHE A 148 11.63 -5.77 -5.95
N ALA A 149 11.88 -7.07 -6.11
CA ALA A 149 12.04 -7.70 -7.41
C ALA A 149 11.15 -8.95 -7.55
N PHE A 150 10.75 -9.24 -8.79
CA PHE A 150 9.93 -10.40 -9.10
C PHE A 150 10.70 -11.71 -8.89
N THR A 151 10.15 -12.59 -8.05
CA THR A 151 10.77 -13.88 -7.70
C THR A 151 10.55 -14.96 -8.75
N THR A 152 9.82 -14.64 -9.82
CA THR A 152 9.38 -15.59 -10.86
C THR A 152 8.31 -16.60 -10.41
N ARG A 153 7.92 -16.55 -9.13
CA ARG A 153 6.83 -17.36 -8.56
C ARG A 153 5.50 -16.64 -8.64
N GLU A 154 4.45 -17.44 -8.75
CA GLU A 154 3.06 -16.98 -8.79
C GLU A 154 2.25 -17.69 -7.72
N THR A 155 1.25 -17.02 -7.14
CA THR A 155 0.25 -17.68 -6.28
C THR A 155 -0.80 -18.38 -7.15
N GLY A 156 -1.64 -19.22 -6.53
CA GLY A 156 -2.72 -19.94 -7.22
C GLY A 156 -3.81 -19.05 -7.85
N ILE A 157 -3.75 -17.73 -7.66
CA ILE A 157 -4.68 -16.74 -8.24
C ILE A 157 -3.93 -15.79 -9.20
N ALA A 158 -2.84 -16.27 -9.81
CA ALA A 158 -1.99 -15.50 -10.72
C ALA A 158 -1.46 -14.20 -10.08
N GLU A 159 -1.20 -14.17 -8.78
CA GLU A 159 -0.51 -13.03 -8.18
C GLU A 159 0.99 -13.25 -8.31
N LEU A 160 1.72 -12.23 -8.76
CA LEU A 160 3.17 -12.31 -8.86
C LEU A 160 3.78 -12.06 -7.49
N ILE A 161 4.67 -12.94 -7.05
CA ILE A 161 5.38 -12.78 -5.77
C ILE A 161 6.63 -11.94 -5.99
N LEU A 162 6.73 -10.82 -5.27
CA LEU A 162 7.91 -9.97 -5.22
C LEU A 162 8.53 -10.03 -3.82
N GLU A 163 9.86 -9.94 -3.77
CA GLU A 163 10.64 -9.97 -2.55
C GLU A 163 11.74 -8.92 -2.56
N ARG A 164 12.20 -8.57 -1.35
CA ARG A 164 13.50 -7.97 -1.10
C ARG A 164 14.05 -8.44 0.24
N PRO A 165 15.37 -8.43 0.43
CA PRO A 165 15.94 -8.36 1.77
C PRO A 165 15.31 -7.20 2.54
N ALA A 166 15.14 -7.34 3.85
CA ALA A 166 14.51 -6.31 4.66
C ALA A 166 15.39 -5.05 4.76
N ASP A 167 16.70 -5.24 4.93
CA ASP A 167 17.70 -4.20 5.17
C ASP A 167 18.28 -3.57 3.90
N GLU A 168 18.10 -4.20 2.74
CA GLU A 168 18.58 -3.68 1.45
C GLU A 168 17.57 -3.88 0.31
N ARG A 169 17.91 -3.40 -0.88
CA ARG A 169 17.06 -3.53 -2.06
C ARG A 169 17.37 -4.85 -2.77
N ALA A 170 16.36 -5.47 -3.36
CA ALA A 170 16.59 -6.63 -4.21
C ALA A 170 17.45 -6.25 -5.43
N GLU A 171 18.26 -7.20 -5.89
CA GLU A 171 18.91 -7.07 -7.19
C GLU A 171 17.86 -7.00 -8.31
N VAL A 172 17.91 -5.90 -9.06
CA VAL A 172 17.00 -5.62 -10.17
C VAL A 172 17.71 -5.81 -11.50
N THR A 173 17.03 -6.48 -12.43
CA THR A 173 17.46 -6.53 -13.83
C THR A 173 16.27 -6.22 -14.73
N THR A 174 16.54 -5.58 -15.86
CA THR A 174 15.55 -5.28 -16.91
C THR A 174 14.83 -6.54 -17.37
N ALA A 175 15.56 -7.65 -17.53
CA ALA A 175 15.00 -8.94 -17.90
C ALA A 175 14.00 -9.48 -16.86
N ARG A 176 14.33 -9.40 -15.55
CA ARG A 176 13.43 -9.85 -14.47
C ARG A 176 12.19 -8.98 -14.37
N TYR A 177 12.36 -7.66 -14.53
CA TYR A 177 11.25 -6.72 -14.57
C TYR A 177 10.29 -7.01 -15.72
N HIS A 178 10.81 -7.19 -16.94
CA HIS A 178 10.00 -7.52 -18.11
C HIS A 178 9.32 -8.88 -17.99
N ARG A 179 9.99 -9.90 -17.44
CA ARG A 179 9.36 -11.22 -17.23
C ARG A 179 8.06 -11.14 -16.44
N GLY A 180 7.99 -10.28 -15.42
CA GLY A 180 6.73 -10.07 -14.70
C GLY A 180 5.69 -9.26 -15.49
N LEU A 181 6.12 -8.26 -16.29
CA LEU A 181 5.21 -7.55 -17.20
C LEU A 181 4.60 -8.49 -18.25
N ASP A 182 5.38 -9.44 -18.77
CA ASP A 182 4.91 -10.44 -19.72
C ASP A 182 3.81 -11.33 -19.12
N ARG A 183 3.90 -11.68 -17.83
CA ARG A 183 2.82 -12.37 -17.13
C ARG A 183 1.53 -11.57 -17.04
N PHE A 184 1.60 -10.23 -17.02
CA PHE A 184 0.40 -9.40 -17.10
C PHE A 184 -0.14 -9.33 -18.53
N ARG A 185 0.73 -9.30 -19.55
CA ARG A 185 0.34 -9.33 -20.97
C ARG A 185 -0.43 -10.61 -21.35
N GLU A 186 -0.12 -11.72 -20.70
CA GLU A 186 -0.81 -13.01 -20.89
C GLU A 186 -2.26 -13.04 -20.31
N ARG A 187 -2.64 -12.05 -19.48
CA ARG A 187 -3.95 -12.07 -18.79
C ARG A 187 -5.09 -11.60 -19.68
N LYS A 188 -6.25 -12.21 -19.46
CA LYS A 188 -7.54 -11.74 -19.99
C LYS A 188 -8.15 -10.73 -19.02
N GLY A 189 -8.95 -9.79 -19.54
CA GLY A 189 -9.73 -8.87 -18.71
C GLY A 189 -8.95 -7.67 -18.16
N LEU A 190 -7.79 -7.34 -18.72
CA LEU A 190 -7.07 -6.11 -18.39
C LEU A 190 -7.98 -4.88 -18.63
N SER A 191 -7.88 -3.88 -17.77
CA SER A 191 -8.47 -2.56 -18.00
C SER A 191 -7.76 -1.84 -19.15
N ALA A 192 -8.36 -0.75 -19.65
CA ALA A 192 -7.72 0.09 -20.68
C ALA A 192 -6.39 0.67 -20.19
N ALA A 193 -6.38 1.21 -18.97
CA ALA A 193 -5.19 1.77 -18.34
C ALA A 193 -4.06 0.73 -18.17
N GLU A 194 -4.38 -0.52 -17.82
CA GLU A 194 -3.37 -1.58 -17.72
C GLU A 194 -2.75 -1.93 -19.08
N ARG A 195 -3.56 -1.98 -20.15
CA ARG A 195 -3.05 -2.21 -21.50
C ARG A 195 -2.15 -1.08 -21.96
N GLU A 196 -2.58 0.17 -21.79
CA GLU A 196 -1.79 1.35 -22.13
C GLU A 196 -0.47 1.39 -21.36
N PHE A 197 -0.52 1.06 -20.06
CA PHE A 197 0.67 0.95 -19.24
C PHE A 197 1.65 -0.10 -19.79
N LEU A 198 1.16 -1.30 -20.14
CA LEU A 198 2.01 -2.38 -20.65
C LEU A 198 2.67 -2.05 -21.99
N VAL A 199 1.96 -1.34 -22.88
CA VAL A 199 2.52 -0.85 -24.15
C VAL A 199 3.57 0.23 -23.90
N ALA A 200 3.29 1.19 -23.02
CA ALA A 200 4.23 2.26 -22.68
C ALA A 200 5.53 1.74 -22.00
N HIS A 201 5.52 0.51 -21.47
CA HIS A 201 6.67 -0.12 -20.81
C HIS A 201 7.26 -1.29 -21.64
N GLU A 202 7.05 -1.32 -22.96
CA GLU A 202 7.80 -2.21 -23.85
C GLU A 202 9.26 -1.74 -23.95
N GLY A 203 10.20 -2.60 -23.56
CA GLY A 203 11.64 -2.29 -23.54
C GLY A 203 12.09 -1.23 -22.52
N ALA A 204 11.18 -0.78 -21.64
CA ALA A 204 11.50 0.19 -20.60
C ALA A 204 12.33 -0.42 -19.45
N GLU A 205 13.32 0.32 -18.98
CA GLU A 205 14.08 -0.04 -17.79
C GLU A 205 13.19 -0.10 -16.53
N PRO A 206 13.58 -0.89 -15.50
CA PRO A 206 12.91 -0.87 -14.21
C PRO A 206 12.89 0.56 -13.63
N PRO A 207 11.82 0.97 -12.94
CA PRO A 207 11.75 2.32 -12.38
C PRO A 207 12.83 2.54 -11.32
N GLY A 208 13.34 3.78 -11.23
CA GLY A 208 14.22 4.17 -10.15
C GLY A 208 13.57 4.00 -8.78
N ALA A 209 14.33 3.48 -7.82
CA ALA A 209 13.84 3.23 -6.48
C ALA A 209 13.60 4.54 -5.70
N VAL A 210 12.52 4.60 -4.94
CA VAL A 210 12.26 5.70 -4.00
C VAL A 210 13.19 5.56 -2.80
N ALA A 211 13.60 6.70 -2.24
CA ALA A 211 14.23 6.71 -0.93
C ALA A 211 13.17 6.36 0.14
N PRO A 212 13.50 5.54 1.15
CA PRO A 212 12.64 5.40 2.32
C PRO A 212 12.48 6.78 2.97
N PRO A 213 11.33 7.07 3.61
CA PRO A 213 11.21 8.26 4.44
C PRO A 213 12.25 8.21 5.56
N ALA A 214 12.78 9.38 5.96
CA ALA A 214 13.60 9.44 7.15
C ALA A 214 12.80 8.90 8.36
N PRO A 215 13.43 8.17 9.29
CA PRO A 215 12.77 7.70 10.51
C PRO A 215 12.47 8.92 11.40
N GLU A 216 11.32 9.55 11.19
CA GLU A 216 10.73 10.44 12.19
C GLU A 216 9.98 9.56 13.20
N ALA A 217 10.01 9.98 14.47
CA ALA A 217 9.60 9.22 15.63
C ALA A 217 8.36 8.34 15.36
N VAL A 218 8.53 7.02 15.53
CA VAL A 218 7.45 6.04 15.46
C VAL A 218 6.49 6.35 16.60
N ASP A 219 5.46 7.15 16.33
CA ASP A 219 4.35 7.34 17.25
C ASP A 219 3.40 6.14 17.10
N SER A 220 3.45 5.25 18.09
CA SER A 220 2.50 4.14 18.26
C SER A 220 1.05 4.61 18.49
N GLY A 221 0.84 5.92 18.70
CA GLY A 221 -0.44 6.52 19.03
C GLY A 221 -1.30 6.83 17.81
N VAL A 222 -2.12 5.87 17.39
CA VAL A 222 -3.47 6.20 16.91
C VAL A 222 -4.45 5.71 17.96
N SER A 223 -4.98 6.64 18.77
CA SER A 223 -6.21 6.37 19.50
C SER A 223 -7.30 6.15 18.47
N ASN A 224 -7.74 4.89 18.34
CA ASN A 224 -8.99 4.55 17.67
C ASN A 224 -10.08 5.50 18.22
N PRO A 225 -10.98 6.08 17.40
CA PRO A 225 -12.14 6.77 17.95
C PRO A 225 -12.82 5.83 18.94
N GLN A 226 -12.93 6.28 20.20
CA GLN A 226 -13.60 5.49 21.22
C GLN A 226 -15.02 5.24 20.74
N ARG A 227 -15.41 3.96 20.62
CA ARG A 227 -16.82 3.63 20.46
C ARG A 227 -17.59 4.34 21.56
N PRO A 228 -18.72 5.02 21.27
CA PRO A 228 -19.65 5.40 22.31
C PRO A 228 -19.97 4.15 23.13
N SER A 229 -19.86 4.27 24.46
CA SER A 229 -20.24 3.20 25.35
C SER A 229 -21.74 2.98 25.20
N GLU A 230 -22.18 1.81 24.73
CA GLU A 230 -23.54 1.32 24.96
C GLU A 230 -23.68 0.77 26.38
#